data_AF-A0A9Q0FNP5-F1
#
_entry.id   AF-A0A9Q0FNP5-F1
#
_cell.length_a   1.000
_cell.length_b   1.000
_cell.length_c   1.000
_cell.angle_alpha   90.00
_cell.angle_beta   90.00
_cell.angle_gamma   90.00
#
_symmetry.space_group_name_H-M   'P 1'
#
loop_
_entity.id
_entity.type
_entity.pdbx_description
1 polymer ?
#
loop_
_entity_poly.entity_id
_entity_poly.type
_entity_poly.pdbx_seq_one_letter_code
_entity_poly.pdbx_strand_id
1 'polypeptide(L)'
;MSQHNPQQQQQQLSVVAVPDDSPAQNGGSSHPQSLMSMSEKLEEELRSLGLKIKRHEDNMKLIRTEKNKLEESILDLQVILGKHSSATPETENNGHSSNQSEEETAEHILRREKSAAGIFLQLKRLHISQAYQLSVTKDVLGVVAMLGRVDDDSLSRSVIVLICYSCISHCRL
;
A
#
# COMPACT_ATOMS: atom_id res chain seq x y z
N MET A 1 5.49 17.88 7.42
CA MET A 1 6.08 19.24 7.36
C MET A 1 6.97 19.39 8.58
N SER A 2 8.26 19.07 8.45
CA SER A 2 9.22 19.21 9.56
C SER A 2 10.13 20.38 9.23
N GLN A 3 10.11 21.40 10.10
CA GLN A 3 10.72 22.69 9.88
C GLN A 3 12.24 22.60 9.99
N HIS A 4 12.92 23.10 8.97
CA HIS A 4 14.36 23.29 8.91
C HIS A 4 14.66 24.65 9.59
N ASN A 5 15.48 24.64 10.65
CA ASN A 5 15.90 25.82 11.38
C ASN A 5 17.26 26.31 10.84
N PRO A 6 17.37 27.46 10.16
CA PRO A 6 18.62 27.92 9.56
C PRO A 6 19.23 29.07 10.37
N GLN A 7 19.87 28.79 11.51
CA GLN A 7 20.53 29.85 12.31
C GLN A 7 21.81 29.46 13.08
N GLN A 8 22.58 28.49 12.61
CA GLN A 8 24.00 28.37 12.98
C GLN A 8 24.73 28.01 11.69
N GLN A 9 25.41 28.93 11.01
CA GLN A 9 26.71 29.44 11.45
C GLN A 9 27.08 30.64 10.55
N GLN A 10 27.05 31.85 11.10
CA GLN A 10 27.61 33.05 10.48
C GLN A 10 28.64 33.64 11.45
N GLN A 11 29.76 34.12 10.88
CA GLN A 11 30.99 34.65 11.50
C GLN A 11 32.01 33.57 11.87
N GLN A 12 33.21 33.54 11.28
CA GLN A 12 34.15 34.66 11.14
C GLN A 12 34.78 34.77 9.74
N LEU A 13 34.54 35.92 9.07
CA LEU A 13 35.55 36.54 8.21
C LEU A 13 36.45 37.35 9.15
N SER A 14 37.72 36.99 9.31
CA SER A 14 38.72 37.83 9.97
C SER A 14 39.87 38.10 9.00
N VAL A 15 39.79 39.30 8.41
CA VAL A 15 40.87 40.25 8.13
C VAL A 15 42.28 39.66 7.91
N VAL A 16 42.74 39.81 6.66
CA VAL A 16 44.15 39.76 6.26
C VAL A 16 44.94 40.83 7.03
N ALA A 17 45.96 40.42 7.77
CA ALA A 17 47.03 41.29 8.26
C ALA A 17 48.38 40.77 7.74
N VAL A 18 49.17 41.69 7.17
CA VAL A 18 50.53 41.53 6.62
C VAL A 18 51.55 41.50 7.78
N PRO A 19 52.72 40.82 7.65
CA PRO A 19 53.40 40.17 8.77
C PRO A 19 54.41 41.05 9.51
N ASP A 20 54.64 40.75 10.79
CA ASP A 20 55.73 41.27 11.60
C ASP A 20 56.83 40.21 11.73
N ASP A 21 58.07 40.67 11.59
CA ASP A 21 59.29 39.91 11.36
C ASP A 21 59.89 39.41 12.70
N SER A 22 60.08 38.10 12.87
CA SER A 22 61.11 37.54 13.78
C SER A 22 61.28 36.02 13.61
N PRO A 23 62.52 35.51 13.53
CA PRO A 23 62.79 34.10 13.22
C PRO A 23 63.09 33.28 14.48
N ALA A 24 62.36 32.18 14.72
CA ALA A 24 62.89 31.04 15.48
C ALA A 24 62.00 29.79 15.38
N GLN A 25 62.65 28.72 14.95
CA GLN A 25 62.45 27.33 15.39
C GLN A 25 61.30 26.51 14.77
N ASN A 26 61.64 25.91 13.63
CA ASN A 26 61.64 24.46 13.42
C ASN A 26 60.60 23.64 14.22
N GLY A 27 59.42 23.46 13.64
CA GLY A 27 58.41 22.48 14.01
C GLY A 27 57.77 21.92 12.75
N GLY A 28 57.85 20.60 12.58
CA GLY A 28 57.67 19.88 11.31
C GLY A 28 56.40 20.17 10.51
N SER A 29 56.59 20.27 9.20
CA SER A 29 55.59 20.34 8.13
C SER A 29 54.65 19.12 8.13
N SER A 30 53.60 19.14 8.93
CA SER A 30 52.56 18.09 8.95
C SER A 30 51.22 18.52 8.30
N HIS A 31 51.08 19.81 8.03
CA HIS A 31 49.84 20.43 7.55
C HIS A 31 49.45 20.07 6.08
N PRO A 32 50.37 20.03 5.10
CA PRO A 32 50.01 19.74 3.70
C PRO A 32 49.65 18.27 3.45
N GLN A 33 50.33 17.35 4.14
CA GLN A 33 50.10 15.91 4.00
C GLN A 33 48.75 15.48 4.59
N SER A 34 48.34 16.09 5.71
CA SER A 34 47.02 15.86 6.31
C SER A 34 45.88 16.36 5.41
N LEU A 35 46.05 17.51 4.75
CA LEU A 35 45.09 18.04 3.78
C LEU A 35 44.94 17.14 2.54
N MET A 36 46.05 16.62 1.99
CA MET A 36 46.00 15.63 0.90
C MET A 36 45.22 14.38 1.28
N SER A 37 45.49 13.80 2.46
CA SER A 37 44.79 12.61 2.94
C SER A 37 43.29 12.83 3.13
N MET A 38 42.87 13.99 3.63
CA MET A 38 41.44 14.33 3.75
C MET A 38 40.77 14.50 2.38
N SER A 39 41.47 15.09 1.41
CA SER A 39 40.97 15.24 0.04
C SER A 39 40.77 13.89 -0.64
N GLU A 40 41.73 12.97 -0.52
CA GLU A 40 41.64 11.61 -1.07
C GLU A 40 40.45 10.84 -0.48
N LYS A 41 40.25 10.93 0.84
CA LYS A 41 39.10 10.30 1.50
C LYS A 41 37.77 10.87 0.99
N LEU A 42 37.69 12.19 0.84
CA LEU A 42 36.49 12.84 0.32
C LEU A 42 36.20 12.42 -1.13
N GLU A 43 37.23 12.31 -1.96
CA GLU A 43 37.11 11.83 -3.34
C GLU A 43 36.58 10.39 -3.40
N GLU A 44 37.07 9.50 -2.53
CA GLU A 44 36.57 8.12 -2.44
C GLU A 44 35.11 8.06 -1.98
N GLU A 45 34.73 8.87 -0.99
CA GLU A 45 33.34 8.94 -0.52
C GLU A 45 32.40 9.44 -1.62
N LEU A 46 32.81 10.48 -2.37
CA LEU A 46 32.04 10.97 -3.53
C LEU A 46 31.91 9.90 -4.62
N ARG A 47 32.99 9.17 -4.90
CA ARG A 47 32.96 8.06 -5.88
C ARG A 47 32.01 6.95 -5.44
N SER A 48 32.07 6.56 -4.18
CA SER A 48 31.19 5.55 -3.57
C SER A 48 29.73 6.00 -3.63
N LEU A 49 29.46 7.27 -3.30
CA LEU A 49 28.12 7.84 -3.38
C LEU A 49 27.59 7.81 -4.82
N GLY A 50 28.39 8.19 -5.81
CA GLY A 50 28.03 8.12 -7.22
C GLY A 50 27.65 6.70 -7.67
N LEU A 51 28.41 5.68 -7.26
CA LEU A 51 28.09 4.28 -7.53
C LEU A 51 26.78 3.84 -6.88
N LYS A 52 26.52 4.30 -5.65
CA LYS A 52 25.27 4.01 -4.93
C LYS A 52 24.07 4.66 -5.62
N ILE A 53 24.21 5.91 -6.08
CA ILE A 53 23.18 6.61 -6.85
C ILE A 53 22.85 5.83 -8.13
N LYS A 54 23.87 5.47 -8.91
CA LYS A 54 23.69 4.69 -10.15
C LYS A 54 22.94 3.38 -9.89
N ARG A 55 23.34 2.63 -8.85
CA ARG A 55 22.64 1.39 -8.47
C ARG A 55 21.16 1.63 -8.14
N HIS A 56 20.84 2.70 -7.44
CA HIS A 56 19.44 3.04 -7.16
C HIS A 56 18.66 3.44 -8.41
N GLU A 57 19.29 4.14 -9.36
CA GLU A 57 18.70 4.46 -10.65
C GLU A 57 18.37 3.20 -11.45
N ASP A 58 19.31 2.26 -11.54
CA ASP A 58 19.13 0.97 -12.20
C ASP A 58 18.02 0.15 -11.54
N ASN A 59 18.00 0.09 -10.19
CA ASN A 59 16.95 -0.60 -9.44
C ASN A 59 15.56 0.01 -9.68
N MET A 60 15.45 1.34 -9.69
CA MET A 60 14.18 1.99 -10.01
C MET A 60 13.71 1.68 -11.43
N LYS A 61 14.62 1.62 -12.40
CA LYS A 61 14.29 1.23 -13.78
C LYS A 61 13.78 -0.20 -13.85
N LEU A 62 14.44 -1.12 -13.15
CA LEU A 62 14.00 -2.52 -13.05
C LEU A 62 12.61 -2.62 -12.43
N ILE A 63 12.39 -2.00 -11.26
CA ILE A 63 11.09 -2.05 -10.56
C ILE A 63 9.97 -1.48 -11.42
N ARG A 64 10.19 -0.36 -12.12
CA ARG A 64 9.19 0.20 -13.05
C ARG A 64 8.88 -0.75 -14.20
N THR A 65 9.90 -1.44 -14.73
CA THR A 65 9.72 -2.41 -15.82
C THR A 65 8.87 -3.59 -15.35
N GLU A 66 9.15 -4.15 -14.17
CA GLU A 66 8.37 -5.26 -13.61
C GLU A 66 6.95 -4.83 -13.23
N LYS A 67 6.77 -3.60 -12.70
CA LYS A 67 5.44 -3.03 -12.44
C LYS A 67 4.60 -3.00 -13.72
N ASN A 68 5.15 -2.50 -14.82
CA ASN A 68 4.42 -2.38 -16.08
C ASN A 68 4.03 -3.75 -16.64
N LYS A 69 4.93 -4.76 -16.58
CA LYS A 69 4.60 -6.14 -16.97
C LYS A 69 3.45 -6.72 -16.14
N LEU A 70 3.43 -6.45 -14.83
CA LEU A 70 2.35 -6.90 -13.96
C LEU A 70 1.03 -6.18 -14.29
N GLU A 71 1.07 -4.88 -14.55
CA GLU A 71 -0.11 -4.11 -14.98
C GLU A 71 -0.69 -4.64 -16.29
N GLU A 72 0.15 -4.96 -17.28
CA GLU A 72 -0.27 -5.60 -18.54
C GLU A 72 -0.90 -6.98 -18.28
N SER A 73 -0.28 -7.81 -17.44
CA SER A 73 -0.83 -9.13 -17.09
C SER A 73 -2.18 -9.04 -16.37
N ILE A 74 -2.38 -8.04 -15.51
CA ILE A 74 -3.67 -7.80 -14.84
C ILE A 74 -4.74 -7.41 -15.88
N LEU A 75 -4.41 -6.53 -16.82
CA LEU A 75 -5.33 -6.12 -17.89
C LEU A 75 -5.73 -7.32 -18.76
N ASP A 76 -4.79 -8.15 -19.16
CA ASP A 76 -5.05 -9.35 -19.96
C ASP A 76 -5.99 -10.31 -19.22
N LEU A 77 -5.73 -10.57 -17.93
CA LEU A 77 -6.60 -11.40 -17.10
C LEU A 77 -8.00 -10.81 -16.95
N GLN A 78 -8.13 -9.49 -16.77
CA GLN A 78 -9.43 -8.81 -16.73
C GLN A 78 -10.19 -8.96 -18.05
N VAL A 79 -9.51 -8.87 -19.20
CA VAL A 79 -10.12 -9.08 -20.52
C VAL A 79 -10.59 -10.53 -20.66
N ILE A 80 -9.78 -11.50 -20.25
CA ILE A 80 -10.14 -12.92 -20.29
C ILE A 80 -11.38 -13.17 -19.41
N LEU A 81 -11.36 -12.75 -18.14
CA LEU A 81 -12.48 -12.90 -17.22
C LEU A 81 -13.75 -12.18 -17.71
N GLY A 82 -13.61 -10.98 -18.27
CA GLY A 82 -14.72 -10.23 -18.86
C GLY A 82 -15.35 -10.93 -20.06
N LYS A 83 -14.54 -11.55 -20.92
CA LYS A 83 -15.03 -12.38 -22.05
C LYS A 83 -15.78 -13.61 -21.57
N HIS A 84 -15.29 -14.32 -20.55
CA HIS A 84 -16.01 -15.45 -19.95
C HIS A 84 -17.34 -15.04 -19.31
N SER A 85 -17.41 -13.82 -18.77
CA SER A 85 -18.63 -13.28 -18.17
C SER A 85 -19.68 -12.87 -19.22
N SER A 86 -19.25 -12.51 -20.44
CA SER A 86 -20.14 -12.12 -21.55
C SER A 86 -20.48 -13.26 -22.50
N ALA A 87 -19.74 -14.38 -22.45
CA ALA A 87 -19.89 -15.54 -23.34
C ALA A 87 -20.58 -16.72 -22.64
N THR A 88 -21.62 -16.48 -21.84
CA THR A 88 -22.56 -17.53 -21.47
C THR A 88 -23.60 -17.69 -22.58
N PRO A 89 -23.52 -18.71 -23.44
CA PRO A 89 -24.72 -19.19 -24.11
C PRO A 89 -25.63 -19.82 -23.05
N GLU A 90 -26.93 -19.57 -23.20
CA GLU A 90 -27.97 -20.28 -22.47
C GLU A 90 -27.80 -21.80 -22.63
N THR A 91 -27.92 -22.52 -21.50
CA THR A 91 -28.18 -23.97 -21.37
C THR A 91 -27.08 -24.91 -21.90
N GLU A 92 -26.61 -25.94 -21.19
CA GLU A 92 -27.38 -27.02 -20.57
C GLU A 92 -26.60 -27.64 -19.37
N ASN A 93 -27.33 -27.87 -18.27
CA ASN A 93 -27.26 -29.07 -17.42
C ASN A 93 -25.92 -29.46 -16.72
N ASN A 94 -25.61 -28.84 -15.58
CA ASN A 94 -25.19 -29.49 -14.30
C ASN A 94 -24.51 -28.47 -13.34
N GLY A 95 -25.27 -27.50 -12.80
CA GLY A 95 -24.70 -26.53 -11.85
C GLY A 95 -25.72 -25.76 -11.01
N HIS A 96 -26.93 -26.29 -10.87
CA HIS A 96 -28.08 -25.55 -10.33
C HIS A 96 -28.04 -25.27 -8.81
N SER A 97 -27.06 -25.78 -8.06
CA SER A 97 -27.08 -25.68 -6.59
C SER A 97 -26.42 -24.43 -6.00
N SER A 98 -25.43 -23.81 -6.66
CA SER A 98 -24.64 -22.75 -6.00
C SER A 98 -25.34 -21.38 -5.99
N ASN A 99 -26.02 -21.02 -7.08
CA ASN A 99 -26.60 -19.67 -7.24
C ASN A 99 -27.93 -19.51 -6.47
N GLN A 100 -28.70 -20.59 -6.28
CA GLN A 100 -29.97 -20.53 -5.58
C GLN A 100 -29.82 -20.22 -4.08
N SER A 101 -28.81 -20.81 -3.43
CA SER A 101 -28.55 -20.62 -2.01
C SER A 101 -28.11 -19.19 -1.67
N GLU A 102 -27.34 -18.55 -2.57
CA GLU A 102 -26.88 -17.17 -2.39
C GLU A 102 -28.02 -16.15 -2.56
N GLU A 103 -28.87 -16.34 -3.58
CA GLU A 103 -30.08 -15.54 -3.80
C GLU A 103 -31.06 -15.68 -2.62
N GLU A 104 -31.32 -16.91 -2.16
CA GLU A 104 -32.19 -17.19 -1.02
C GLU A 104 -31.68 -16.48 0.26
N THR A 105 -30.38 -16.57 0.52
CA THR A 105 -29.75 -15.87 1.67
C THR A 105 -29.90 -14.35 1.54
N ALA A 106 -29.74 -13.80 0.34
CA ALA A 106 -29.94 -12.39 0.05
C ALA A 106 -31.40 -11.95 0.29
N GLU A 107 -32.38 -12.77 -0.05
CA GLU A 107 -33.79 -12.52 0.27
C GLU A 107 -34.06 -12.55 1.78
N HIS A 108 -33.50 -13.52 2.50
CA HIS A 108 -33.63 -13.60 3.96
C HIS A 108 -33.08 -12.35 4.66
N ILE A 109 -31.97 -11.80 4.16
CA ILE A 109 -31.39 -10.55 4.64
C ILE A 109 -32.31 -9.36 4.31
N LEU A 110 -32.86 -9.31 3.10
CA LEU A 110 -33.77 -8.23 2.70
C LEU A 110 -35.06 -8.20 3.53
N ARG A 111 -35.60 -9.35 3.94
CA ARG A 111 -36.75 -9.40 4.86
C ARG A 111 -36.47 -8.69 6.19
N ARG A 112 -35.20 -8.44 6.53
CA ARG A 112 -34.75 -7.66 7.69
C ARG A 112 -34.37 -6.23 7.28
N GLU A 113 -35.30 -5.51 6.69
CA GLU A 113 -35.11 -4.19 6.06
C GLU A 113 -34.50 -3.11 6.98
N LYS A 114 -34.74 -3.20 8.30
CA LYS A 114 -34.21 -2.24 9.29
C LYS A 114 -32.81 -2.57 9.80
N SER A 115 -32.26 -3.71 9.41
CA SER A 115 -30.90 -4.11 9.81
C SER A 115 -29.85 -3.42 8.92
N ALA A 116 -28.66 -3.19 9.46
CA ALA A 116 -27.54 -2.65 8.67
C ALA A 116 -27.24 -3.52 7.43
N ALA A 117 -27.36 -4.85 7.57
CA ALA A 117 -27.21 -5.80 6.46
C ALA A 117 -28.31 -5.66 5.39
N GLY A 118 -29.56 -5.46 5.81
CA GLY A 118 -30.70 -5.22 4.92
C GLY A 118 -30.54 -3.93 4.14
N ILE A 119 -30.19 -2.83 4.83
CA ILE A 119 -29.94 -1.52 4.20
C ILE A 119 -28.75 -1.61 3.23
N PHE A 120 -27.64 -2.25 3.63
CA PHE A 120 -26.48 -2.46 2.76
C PHE A 120 -26.84 -3.22 1.48
N LEU A 121 -27.66 -4.27 1.58
CA LEU A 121 -28.06 -5.07 0.43
C LEU A 121 -29.06 -4.33 -0.48
N GLN A 122 -29.96 -3.52 0.08
CA GLN A 122 -30.83 -2.62 -0.71
C GLN A 122 -30.00 -1.59 -1.48
N LEU A 123 -29.03 -0.95 -0.82
CA LEU A 123 -28.10 -0.01 -1.45
C LEU A 123 -27.29 -0.69 -2.58
N LYS A 124 -26.82 -1.93 -2.35
CA LYS A 124 -26.08 -2.72 -3.34
C LYS A 124 -26.94 -3.06 -4.57
N ARG A 125 -28.24 -3.37 -4.39
CA ARG A 125 -29.16 -3.69 -5.51
C ARG A 125 -29.59 -2.46 -6.30
N LEU A 126 -29.82 -1.33 -5.64
CA LEU A 126 -30.48 -0.18 -6.25
C LEU A 126 -29.60 0.63 -7.21
N HIS A 127 -28.34 0.26 -7.46
CA HIS A 127 -27.45 0.99 -8.37
C HIS A 127 -27.47 2.52 -8.13
N ILE A 128 -27.67 2.96 -6.87
CA ILE A 128 -27.79 4.37 -6.51
C ILE A 128 -26.43 5.00 -6.70
N SER A 129 -26.24 5.61 -7.87
CA SER A 129 -25.06 6.34 -8.34
C SER A 129 -23.73 5.70 -7.93
N GLN A 130 -23.05 5.07 -8.89
CA GLN A 130 -21.74 4.42 -8.71
C GLN A 130 -20.75 5.25 -7.87
N ALA A 131 -20.83 6.58 -7.88
CA ALA A 131 -20.01 7.48 -7.06
C ALA A 131 -20.31 7.45 -5.54
N TYR A 132 -21.57 7.33 -5.10
CA TYR A 132 -21.94 7.32 -3.67
C TYR A 132 -21.73 5.95 -3.05
N GLN A 133 -22.11 4.89 -3.77
CA GLN A 133 -21.88 3.49 -3.40
C GLN A 133 -20.39 3.25 -3.08
N LEU A 134 -19.48 3.74 -3.93
CA LEU A 134 -18.03 3.59 -3.77
C LEU A 134 -17.44 4.30 -2.55
N SER A 135 -18.12 5.25 -1.91
CA SER A 135 -17.58 5.91 -0.72
C SER A 135 -18.00 5.21 0.58
N VAL A 136 -19.27 4.78 0.68
CA VAL A 136 -19.83 4.18 1.89
C VAL A 136 -19.50 2.69 2.01
N THR A 137 -19.35 1.97 0.88
CA THR A 137 -19.13 0.51 0.91
C THR A 137 -17.71 0.08 0.59
N LYS A 138 -16.78 1.01 0.28
CA LYS A 138 -15.42 0.66 -0.16
C LYS A 138 -14.62 -0.12 0.88
N ASP A 139 -14.84 0.17 2.15
CA ASP A 139 -14.16 -0.50 3.25
C ASP A 139 -14.99 -1.66 3.84
N VAL A 140 -16.14 -1.98 3.24
CA VAL A 140 -17.02 -3.08 3.66
C VAL A 140 -16.82 -4.26 2.72
N LEU A 141 -16.24 -5.35 3.26
CA LEU A 141 -16.05 -6.59 2.50
C LEU A 141 -17.38 -7.25 2.10
N GLY A 142 -18.39 -7.19 2.98
CA GLY A 142 -19.73 -7.73 2.74
C GLY A 142 -20.47 -8.07 4.02
N VAL A 143 -21.69 -8.60 3.87
CA VAL A 143 -22.48 -9.12 4.99
C VAL A 143 -21.98 -10.53 5.31
N VAL A 144 -21.67 -10.81 6.58
CA VAL A 144 -21.08 -12.09 7.04
C VAL A 144 -21.85 -13.32 6.52
N ALA A 145 -23.19 -13.28 6.51
CA ALA A 145 -24.03 -14.36 6.01
C ALA A 145 -23.84 -14.67 4.51
N MET A 146 -23.25 -13.76 3.73
CA MET A 146 -22.93 -13.95 2.31
C MET A 146 -21.44 -14.18 2.05
N LEU A 147 -20.58 -14.16 3.08
CA LEU A 147 -19.13 -14.31 2.91
C LEU A 147 -18.66 -15.76 3.01
N GLY A 148 -19.49 -16.67 3.51
CA GLY A 148 -19.17 -18.08 3.62
C GLY A 148 -20.42 -18.95 3.53
N ARG A 149 -20.24 -20.16 3.01
CA ARG A 149 -21.27 -21.18 2.93
C ARG A 149 -20.80 -22.42 3.69
N VAL A 150 -21.71 -23.02 4.44
CA VAL A 150 -21.50 -24.29 5.12
C VAL A 150 -22.59 -25.20 4.61
N ASP A 151 -22.21 -26.32 3.99
CA ASP A 151 -23.15 -27.22 3.31
C ASP A 151 -24.09 -27.94 4.30
N ASP A 152 -23.72 -28.02 5.58
CA ASP A 152 -24.52 -28.62 6.64
C ASP A 152 -25.25 -27.55 7.47
N ASP A 153 -26.58 -27.62 7.55
CA ASP A 153 -27.44 -26.66 8.26
C ASP A 153 -27.25 -26.66 9.78
N SER A 154 -26.87 -27.78 10.38
CA SER A 154 -26.65 -27.87 11.82
C SER A 154 -25.31 -27.22 12.20
N LEU A 155 -24.31 -27.39 11.33
CA LEU A 155 -23.01 -26.75 11.46
C LEU A 155 -23.10 -25.26 11.13
N SER A 156 -23.86 -24.86 10.10
CA SER A 156 -24.04 -23.45 9.72
C SER A 156 -24.63 -22.64 10.88
N ARG A 157 -25.63 -23.19 11.58
CA ARG A 157 -26.23 -22.59 12.78
C ARG A 157 -25.26 -22.52 13.96
N SER A 158 -24.45 -23.55 14.16
CA SER A 158 -23.48 -23.56 15.25
C SER A 158 -22.36 -22.54 14.99
N VAL A 159 -21.84 -22.50 13.77
CA VAL A 159 -20.78 -21.59 13.34
C VAL A 159 -21.24 -20.13 13.37
N ILE A 160 -22.45 -19.81 12.89
CA ILE A 160 -22.95 -18.43 12.94
C ILE A 160 -23.08 -17.93 14.39
N VAL A 161 -23.54 -18.78 15.32
CA VAL A 161 -23.63 -18.43 16.74
C VAL A 161 -22.24 -18.17 17.33
N LEU A 162 -21.26 -19.00 17.01
CA LEU A 162 -19.87 -18.82 17.46
C LEU A 162 -19.24 -17.54 16.89
N ILE A 163 -19.47 -17.24 15.61
CA ILE A 163 -19.01 -16.01 14.96
C ILE A 163 -19.65 -14.81 15.66
N CYS A 164 -20.98 -14.80 15.82
CA CYS A 164 -21.69 -13.72 16.51
C CYS A 164 -21.19 -13.54 17.94
N TYR A 165 -21.02 -14.62 18.70
CA TYR A 165 -20.52 -14.56 20.07
C TYR A 165 -19.10 -13.99 20.15
N SER A 166 -18.22 -14.41 19.24
CA SER A 166 -16.84 -13.92 19.17
C SER A 166 -16.79 -12.44 18.81
N CYS A 167 -17.59 -12.02 17.82
CA CYS A 167 -17.72 -10.61 17.44
C CYS A 167 -18.26 -9.76 18.58
N ILE A 168 -19.33 -10.18 19.25
CA ILE A 168 -19.92 -9.44 20.38
C ILE A 168 -18.92 -9.36 21.55
N SER A 169 -18.19 -10.44 21.82
CA SER A 169 -17.20 -10.49 22.91
C SER A 169 -16.00 -9.57 22.65
N HIS A 170 -15.57 -9.43 21.39
CA HIS A 170 -14.46 -8.54 21.01
C HIS A 170 -14.89 -7.10 20.72
N CYS A 171 -16.18 -6.85 20.49
CA CYS A 171 -16.73 -5.50 20.28
C CYS A 171 -17.20 -4.81 21.57
N ARG A 172 -17.04 -5.42 22.75
CA ARG A 172 -17.18 -4.71 24.02
C ARG A 172 -15.97 -3.77 24.21
N LEU A 173 -16.16 -2.52 23.79
CA LEU A 173 -15.35 -1.37 24.22
C LEU A 173 -15.85 -0.86 25.57
#